data_AF-A0A7Y1Z6D6-F1
#
_entry.id   AF-A0A7Y1Z6D6-F1
#
_cell.length_a   1.000
_cell.length_b   1.000
_cell.length_c   1.000
_cell.angle_alpha   90.00
_cell.angle_beta   90.00
_cell.angle_gamma   90.00
#
_symmetry.space_group_name_H-M   'P 1'
#
loop_
_entity.id
_entity.type
_entity.pdbx_description
1 polymer ?
#
loop_
_entity_poly.entity_id
_entity_poly.type
_entity_poly.pdbx_seq_one_letter_code
_entity_poly.pdbx_strand_id
1 'polypeptide(L)'
;MKKLLLLCVLFTFLTTNAQFNQGAPWMSGFDANNRSTPVKFQDIVDAANAYFATIDTDAKGSGYKPFKRWEAFWQNFVDENGFLPTSKDLWNSFLEKEAFVANRNTDVDESNWISLGPTTFANQATSTANIGRVNVIIQDPGNANILFAGAPAGGLWRSLDSGQTWTVLTDHLPQIGVSGIAIDKNNSQVMYIATGDDDAGDSYS
;
A
#
# COMPACT_ATOMS: atom_id res chain seq x y z
N MET A 1 -2.02 7.73 46.75
CA MET A 1 -3.12 7.64 45.77
C MET A 1 -2.50 7.39 44.39
N LYS A 2 -2.49 6.12 43.93
CA LYS A 2 -1.92 5.73 42.63
C LYS A 2 -3.02 5.90 41.57
N LYS A 3 -2.79 6.75 40.56
CA LYS A 3 -3.70 6.90 39.41
C LYS A 3 -3.45 5.73 38.45
N LEU A 4 -4.42 4.83 38.33
CA LEU A 4 -4.44 3.78 37.31
C LEU A 4 -4.90 4.43 36.00
N LEU A 5 -4.02 4.49 35.00
CA LEU A 5 -4.38 4.95 33.65
C LEU A 5 -4.79 3.71 32.85
N LEU A 6 -6.08 3.60 32.54
CA LEU A 6 -6.64 2.51 31.74
C LEU A 6 -6.33 2.81 30.26
N LEU A 7 -5.41 2.06 29.65
CA LEU A 7 -5.14 2.15 28.21
C LEU A 7 -6.10 1.19 27.49
N CYS A 8 -7.18 1.72 26.92
CA CYS A 8 -8.07 0.95 26.05
C CYS A 8 -7.36 0.72 24.70
N VAL A 9 -6.73 -0.44 24.52
CA VAL A 9 -6.24 -0.88 23.21
C VAL A 9 -7.45 -1.41 22.43
N LEU A 10 -8.01 -0.56 21.58
CA LEU A 10 -9.06 -0.95 20.64
C LEU A 10 -8.40 -1.71 19.47
N PHE A 11 -8.30 -3.04 19.57
CA PHE A 11 -7.99 -3.88 18.40
C PHE A 11 -9.24 -3.99 17.54
N THR A 12 -9.50 -2.97 16.71
CA THR A 12 -10.44 -3.10 15.61
C THR A 12 -9.75 -3.91 14.51
N PHE A 13 -10.12 -5.18 14.38
CA PHE A 13 -9.89 -5.94 13.15
C PHE A 13 -10.79 -5.34 12.06
N LEU A 14 -10.34 -4.25 11.45
CA LEU A 14 -10.91 -3.78 10.20
C LEU A 14 -10.42 -4.73 9.12
N THR A 15 -11.27 -5.66 8.69
CA THR A 15 -11.06 -6.33 7.41
C THR A 15 -11.33 -5.30 6.32
N THR A 16 -10.31 -4.53 5.95
CA THR A 16 -10.38 -3.64 4.78
C THR A 16 -10.45 -4.52 3.54
N ASN A 17 -11.62 -4.56 2.90
CA ASN A 17 -11.80 -5.22 1.62
C ASN A 17 -11.24 -4.27 0.54
N ALA A 18 -9.94 -4.37 0.25
CA ALA A 18 -9.25 -3.52 -0.75
C ALA A 18 -9.69 -3.81 -2.21
N GLN A 19 -10.57 -4.79 -2.43
CA GLN A 19 -10.85 -5.31 -3.76
C GLN A 19 -12.03 -4.68 -4.47
N PHE A 20 -12.99 -4.06 -3.80
CA PHE A 20 -14.04 -3.25 -4.42
C PHE A 20 -14.83 -2.50 -3.34
N ASN A 21 -15.40 -1.35 -3.69
CA ASN A 21 -16.24 -0.58 -2.78
C ASN A 21 -17.59 -1.30 -2.57
N GLN A 22 -17.71 -2.08 -1.50
CA GLN A 22 -18.93 -2.84 -1.18
C GLN A 22 -20.18 -1.95 -0.99
N GLY A 23 -19.99 -0.68 -0.60
CA GLY A 23 -21.08 0.27 -0.43
C GLY A 23 -21.49 0.98 -1.72
N ALA A 24 -20.88 0.65 -2.86
CA ALA A 24 -21.21 1.29 -4.12
C ALA A 24 -22.62 0.90 -4.60
N PRO A 25 -23.37 1.82 -5.23
CA PRO A 25 -24.75 1.55 -5.67
C PRO A 25 -24.88 0.33 -6.59
N TRP A 26 -23.90 0.12 -7.48
CA TRP A 26 -23.83 -1.01 -8.39
C TRP A 26 -23.49 -2.35 -7.71
N MET A 27 -23.09 -2.33 -6.44
CA MET A 27 -22.78 -3.53 -5.66
C MET A 27 -23.96 -4.08 -4.86
N SER A 28 -25.10 -3.37 -4.83
CA SER A 28 -26.26 -3.70 -3.98
C SER A 28 -26.90 -5.07 -4.24
N GLY A 29 -26.71 -5.64 -5.43
CA GLY A 29 -27.20 -6.97 -5.81
C GLY A 29 -26.28 -8.13 -5.42
N PHE A 30 -25.07 -7.85 -4.91
CA PHE A 30 -24.09 -8.87 -4.54
C PHE A 30 -24.05 -9.03 -3.02
N ASP A 31 -24.01 -10.29 -2.54
CA ASP A 31 -23.81 -10.57 -1.12
C ASP A 31 -22.33 -10.38 -0.74
N ALA A 32 -21.97 -9.12 -0.49
CA ALA A 32 -20.61 -8.73 -0.12
C ALA A 32 -20.18 -9.27 1.27
N ASN A 33 -21.11 -9.80 2.06
CA ASN A 33 -20.87 -10.32 3.40
C ASN A 33 -20.68 -11.85 3.41
N ASN A 34 -21.19 -12.56 2.40
CA ASN A 34 -21.12 -14.01 2.32
C ASN A 34 -20.07 -14.47 1.29
N ARG A 35 -18.82 -14.56 1.77
CA ARG A 35 -17.62 -14.98 1.03
C ARG A 35 -17.63 -16.41 0.48
N SER A 36 -18.71 -17.16 0.68
CA SER A 36 -18.86 -18.51 0.13
C SER A 36 -19.17 -18.50 -1.37
N THR A 37 -19.67 -17.37 -1.89
CA THR A 37 -20.02 -17.23 -3.31
C THR A 37 -19.14 -16.16 -3.96
N PRO A 38 -18.07 -16.53 -4.66
CA PRO A 38 -17.24 -15.55 -5.37
C PRO A 38 -18.05 -14.89 -6.48
N VAL A 39 -17.91 -13.56 -6.60
CA VAL A 39 -18.56 -12.76 -7.64
C VAL A 39 -17.62 -12.68 -8.83
N LYS A 40 -18.14 -12.86 -10.05
CA LYS A 40 -17.30 -12.72 -11.25
C LYS A 40 -17.01 -11.26 -11.53
N PHE A 41 -15.81 -11.01 -12.05
CA PHE A 41 -15.40 -9.67 -12.47
C PHE A 41 -16.40 -9.06 -13.45
N GLN A 42 -16.83 -9.84 -14.44
CA GLN A 42 -17.75 -9.37 -15.47
C GLN A 42 -19.12 -8.98 -14.89
N ASP A 43 -19.63 -9.71 -13.90
CA ASP A 43 -20.92 -9.39 -13.27
C ASP A 43 -20.87 -8.00 -12.61
N ILE A 44 -19.75 -7.67 -11.95
CA ILE A 44 -19.52 -6.35 -11.35
C ILE A 44 -19.45 -5.27 -12.44
N VAL A 45 -18.74 -5.55 -13.54
CA VAL A 45 -18.62 -4.61 -14.67
C VAL A 45 -19.96 -4.33 -15.32
N ASP A 46 -20.77 -5.35 -15.54
CA ASP A 46 -22.10 -5.23 -16.15
C ASP A 46 -23.05 -4.44 -15.24
N ALA A 47 -23.05 -4.73 -13.93
CA ALA A 47 -23.84 -4.00 -12.94
C ALA A 47 -23.43 -2.52 -12.85
N ALA A 48 -22.13 -2.24 -12.88
CA ALA A 48 -21.62 -0.86 -12.87
C ALA A 48 -21.98 -0.11 -14.15
N ASN A 49 -21.83 -0.72 -15.32
CA ASN A 49 -22.21 -0.12 -16.60
C ASN A 49 -23.72 0.19 -16.65
N ALA A 50 -24.56 -0.72 -16.14
CA ALA A 50 -26.00 -0.49 -16.02
C ALA A 50 -26.31 0.69 -15.09
N TYR A 51 -25.63 0.80 -13.95
CA TYR A 51 -25.78 1.95 -13.04
C TYR A 51 -25.34 3.26 -13.70
N PHE A 52 -24.16 3.31 -14.31
CA PHE A 52 -23.62 4.52 -14.93
C PHE A 52 -24.39 4.98 -16.16
N ALA A 53 -25.16 4.10 -16.81
CA ALA A 53 -26.09 4.48 -17.86
C ALA A 53 -27.28 5.32 -17.35
N THR A 54 -27.56 5.31 -16.04
CA THR A 54 -28.69 6.02 -15.42
C THR A 54 -28.35 7.38 -14.81
N ILE A 55 -27.06 7.72 -14.73
CA ILE A 55 -26.58 8.94 -14.06
C ILE A 55 -25.65 9.75 -14.96
N ASP A 56 -25.44 11.01 -14.60
CA ASP A 56 -24.39 11.84 -15.19
C ASP A 56 -23.01 11.38 -14.69
N THR A 57 -22.20 10.84 -15.59
CA THR A 57 -20.86 10.31 -15.28
C THR A 57 -19.83 11.42 -15.08
N ASP A 58 -20.07 12.62 -15.60
CA ASP A 58 -19.18 13.79 -15.46
C ASP A 58 -19.47 14.59 -14.19
N ALA A 59 -20.61 14.33 -13.52
CA ALA A 59 -20.94 14.94 -12.25
C ALA A 59 -19.83 14.69 -11.20
N LYS A 60 -19.51 15.72 -10.42
CA LYS A 60 -18.50 15.64 -9.36
C LYS A 60 -18.89 14.56 -8.35
N GLY A 61 -18.02 13.58 -8.16
CA GLY A 61 -18.27 12.47 -7.24
C GLY A 61 -19.16 11.36 -7.79
N SER A 62 -19.41 11.30 -9.11
CA SER A 62 -20.17 10.23 -9.75
C SER A 62 -19.62 8.83 -9.47
N GLY A 63 -18.33 8.71 -9.19
CA GLY A 63 -17.64 7.43 -8.97
C GLY A 63 -17.20 6.75 -10.26
N TYR A 64 -17.53 7.29 -11.43
CA TYR A 64 -17.24 6.68 -12.74
C TYR A 64 -15.74 6.51 -13.00
N LYS A 65 -14.95 7.58 -12.82
CA LYS A 65 -13.48 7.53 -13.01
C LYS A 65 -12.80 6.56 -12.03
N PRO A 66 -13.08 6.59 -10.71
CA PRO A 66 -12.60 5.55 -9.79
C PRO A 66 -12.96 4.13 -10.24
N PHE A 67 -14.20 3.90 -10.67
CA PHE A 67 -14.64 2.59 -11.16
C PHE A 67 -13.87 2.13 -12.41
N LYS A 68 -13.69 2.99 -13.42
CA LYS A 68 -12.93 2.63 -14.62
C LYS A 68 -11.45 2.37 -14.32
N ARG A 69 -10.84 3.04 -13.34
CA ARG A 69 -9.48 2.73 -12.87
C ARG A 69 -9.42 1.37 -12.20
N TRP A 70 -10.41 1.08 -11.36
CA TRP A 70 -10.57 -0.22 -10.73
C TRP A 70 -10.70 -1.34 -11.78
N GLU A 71 -11.59 -1.18 -12.77
CA GLU A 71 -11.79 -2.15 -13.84
C GLU A 71 -10.51 -2.36 -14.66
N ALA A 72 -9.85 -1.27 -15.05
CA ALA A 72 -8.62 -1.34 -15.84
C ALA A 72 -7.46 -2.03 -15.11
N PHE A 73 -7.40 -1.89 -13.78
CA PHE A 73 -6.43 -2.56 -12.94
C PHE A 73 -6.79 -4.04 -12.78
N TRP A 74 -7.99 -4.33 -12.28
CA TRP A 74 -8.41 -5.67 -11.86
C TRP A 74 -8.67 -6.63 -13.01
N GLN A 75 -8.96 -6.16 -14.24
CA GLN A 75 -9.08 -7.03 -15.41
C GLN A 75 -7.85 -7.92 -15.65
N ASN A 76 -6.66 -7.47 -15.24
CA ASN A 76 -5.40 -8.21 -15.43
C ASN A 76 -5.18 -9.30 -14.37
N PHE A 77 -6.04 -9.35 -13.35
CA PHE A 77 -5.95 -10.31 -12.25
C PHE A 77 -7.08 -11.34 -12.30
N VAL A 78 -7.97 -11.27 -13.29
CA VAL A 78 -9.07 -12.20 -13.45
C VAL A 78 -8.52 -13.58 -13.84
N ASP A 79 -8.93 -14.61 -13.12
CA ASP A 79 -8.55 -15.98 -13.42
C ASP A 79 -9.28 -16.53 -14.67
N GLU A 80 -8.91 -17.73 -15.08
CA GLU A 80 -9.53 -18.43 -16.23
C GLU A 80 -11.04 -18.67 -16.07
N ASN A 81 -11.54 -18.66 -14.83
CA ASN A 81 -12.95 -18.89 -14.50
C ASN A 81 -13.75 -17.57 -14.38
N GLY A 82 -13.10 -16.41 -14.51
CA GLY A 82 -13.72 -15.09 -14.44
C GLY A 82 -13.76 -14.47 -13.04
N PHE A 83 -13.05 -15.03 -12.07
CA PHE A 83 -13.02 -14.55 -10.68
C PHE A 83 -11.81 -13.68 -10.39
N LEU A 84 -11.98 -12.71 -9.49
CA LEU A 84 -10.86 -11.98 -8.90
C LEU A 84 -10.19 -12.82 -7.81
N PRO A 85 -8.87 -12.70 -7.62
CA PRO A 85 -8.16 -13.44 -6.57
C PRO A 85 -8.74 -13.04 -5.21
N THR A 86 -8.76 -13.92 -4.22
CA THR A 86 -9.12 -13.50 -2.86
C THR A 86 -7.92 -12.85 -2.16
N SER A 87 -8.16 -12.13 -1.05
CA SER A 87 -7.07 -11.68 -0.17
C SER A 87 -6.18 -12.82 0.32
N LYS A 88 -6.75 -14.02 0.49
CA LYS A 88 -5.98 -15.23 0.84
C LYS A 88 -5.09 -15.68 -0.31
N ASP A 89 -5.57 -15.62 -1.55
CA ASP A 89 -4.78 -16.02 -2.71
C ASP A 89 -3.61 -15.05 -2.92
N LEU A 90 -3.86 -13.74 -2.83
CA LEU A 90 -2.81 -12.71 -2.89
C LEU A 90 -1.75 -12.91 -1.79
N TRP A 91 -2.18 -13.23 -0.56
CA TRP A 91 -1.28 -13.51 0.54
C TRP A 91 -0.46 -14.79 0.32
N ASN A 92 -1.10 -15.85 -0.17
CA ASN A 92 -0.40 -17.11 -0.49
C ASN A 92 0.63 -16.89 -1.60
N SER A 93 0.30 -16.17 -2.67
CA SER A 93 1.25 -15.82 -3.73
C SER A 93 2.44 -15.03 -3.20
N PHE A 94 2.22 -14.13 -2.23
CA PHE A 94 3.31 -13.44 -1.55
C PHE A 94 4.20 -14.40 -0.74
N LEU A 95 3.60 -15.30 0.05
CA LEU A 95 4.36 -16.30 0.81
C LEU A 95 5.15 -17.26 -0.09
N GLU A 96 4.57 -17.66 -1.23
CA GLU A 96 5.25 -18.49 -2.23
C GLU A 96 6.44 -17.76 -2.85
N LYS A 97 6.30 -16.47 -3.18
CA LYS A 97 7.41 -15.61 -3.62
C LYS A 97 8.52 -15.57 -2.57
N GLU A 98 8.19 -15.32 -1.31
CA GLU A 98 9.18 -15.25 -0.23
C GLU A 98 9.90 -16.60 -0.04
N ALA A 99 9.17 -17.71 -0.07
CA ALA A 99 9.76 -19.05 -0.02
C ALA A 99 10.65 -19.34 -1.23
N PHE A 100 10.26 -18.90 -2.42
CA PHE A 100 11.09 -19.02 -3.62
C PHE A 100 12.40 -18.21 -3.49
N VAL A 101 12.31 -16.97 -3.02
CA VAL A 101 13.49 -16.11 -2.78
C VAL A 101 14.42 -16.73 -1.73
N ALA A 102 13.88 -17.27 -0.64
CA ALA A 102 14.66 -17.91 0.43
C ALA A 102 15.39 -19.18 -0.02
N ASN A 103 14.81 -19.94 -0.95
CA ASN A 103 15.38 -21.19 -1.46
C ASN A 103 16.19 -21.02 -2.76
N ARG A 104 16.34 -19.78 -3.24
CA ARG A 104 17.14 -19.48 -4.42
C ARG A 104 18.62 -19.70 -4.08
N ASN A 105 19.30 -20.60 -4.80
CA ASN A 105 20.76 -20.70 -4.71
C ASN A 105 21.36 -19.33 -5.07
N THR A 106 22.00 -18.69 -4.09
CA THR A 106 22.65 -17.37 -4.20
C THR A 106 24.01 -17.44 -4.88
N ASP A 107 24.37 -18.60 -5.45
CA ASP A 107 25.63 -18.79 -6.16
C ASP A 107 25.59 -17.97 -7.45
N VAL A 108 26.00 -16.72 -7.27
CA VAL A 108 26.27 -15.63 -8.21
C VAL A 108 25.05 -14.84 -8.72
N ASP A 109 24.37 -14.10 -7.83
CA ASP A 109 23.69 -12.88 -8.27
C ASP A 109 24.75 -11.81 -8.61
N GLU A 110 25.14 -11.74 -9.88
CA GLU A 110 26.07 -10.74 -10.43
C GLU A 110 25.42 -9.37 -10.68
N SER A 111 24.14 -9.20 -10.33
CA SER A 111 23.42 -7.96 -10.58
C SER A 111 24.05 -6.79 -9.83
N ASN A 112 24.50 -5.78 -10.56
CA ASN A 112 25.11 -4.56 -10.02
C ASN A 112 24.15 -3.37 -10.15
N TRP A 113 22.93 -3.51 -9.65
CA TRP A 113 21.91 -2.45 -9.71
C TRP A 113 22.45 -1.16 -9.10
N ILE A 114 22.55 -0.13 -9.94
CA ILE A 114 22.94 1.22 -9.54
C ILE A 114 21.80 2.19 -9.83
N SER A 115 21.62 3.17 -8.94
CA SER A 115 20.73 4.29 -9.22
C SER A 115 21.33 5.15 -10.34
N LEU A 116 20.56 5.37 -11.41
CA LEU A 116 20.94 6.27 -12.50
C LEU A 116 20.57 7.74 -12.22
N GLY A 117 20.03 8.02 -11.02
CA GLY A 117 19.50 9.34 -10.65
C GLY A 117 18.07 9.57 -11.13
N PRO A 118 17.58 10.82 -11.07
CA PRO A 118 18.33 12.06 -10.81
C PRO A 118 18.91 12.17 -9.39
N THR A 119 20.18 12.53 -9.26
CA THR A 119 20.87 12.80 -7.97
C THR A 119 21.06 14.30 -7.69
N THR A 120 20.84 15.14 -8.70
CA THR A 120 20.89 16.60 -8.59
C THR A 120 19.48 17.16 -8.51
N PHE A 121 19.27 18.11 -7.59
CA PHE A 121 18.03 18.84 -7.48
C PHE A 121 18.31 20.34 -7.35
N ALA A 122 17.46 21.16 -7.97
CA ALA A 122 17.46 22.59 -7.73
C ALA A 122 16.70 22.86 -6.43
N ASN A 123 17.33 23.53 -5.45
CA ASN A 123 16.66 23.95 -4.22
C ASN A 123 15.73 25.16 -4.50
N GLN A 124 14.66 24.91 -5.25
CA GLN A 124 13.70 25.89 -5.70
C GLN A 124 12.30 25.31 -5.51
N ALA A 125 11.32 26.16 -5.19
CA ALA A 125 9.92 25.76 -5.11
C ALA A 125 9.38 25.48 -6.52
N THR A 126 9.64 24.27 -7.03
CA THR A 126 8.98 23.71 -8.21
C THR A 126 7.84 22.80 -7.77
N SER A 127 6.81 22.64 -8.61
CA SER A 127 5.65 21.81 -8.31
C SER A 127 6.08 20.35 -8.06
N THR A 128 6.01 19.88 -6.81
CA THR A 128 5.85 18.50 -6.27
C THR A 128 6.59 17.30 -6.90
N ALA A 129 7.36 17.46 -7.98
CA ALA A 129 7.87 16.41 -8.85
C ALA A 129 9.37 16.59 -9.14
N ASN A 130 10.16 16.94 -8.11
CA ASN A 130 11.62 16.87 -8.18
C ASN A 130 12.08 15.39 -8.06
N ILE A 131 13.02 15.10 -7.15
CA ILE A 131 13.69 13.79 -6.97
C ILE A 131 12.90 12.79 -6.10
N GLY A 132 11.59 13.02 -5.91
CA GLY A 132 10.71 12.19 -5.09
C GLY A 132 10.15 12.93 -3.86
N ARG A 133 9.09 12.35 -3.29
CA ARG A 133 8.43 12.84 -2.06
C ARG A 133 8.82 11.97 -0.88
N VAL A 134 9.00 12.61 0.27
CA VAL A 134 9.13 11.96 1.57
C VAL A 134 7.94 12.38 2.43
N ASN A 135 7.18 11.41 2.93
CA ASN A 135 6.02 11.68 3.78
C ASN A 135 6.44 11.87 5.24
N VAL A 136 7.44 11.12 5.70
CA VAL A 136 7.84 11.10 7.11
C VAL A 136 9.32 10.86 7.29
N ILE A 137 9.94 11.54 8.26
CA ILE A 137 11.27 11.26 8.78
C ILE A 137 11.20 11.22 10.30
N ILE A 138 11.76 10.19 10.92
CA ILE A 138 11.81 10.02 12.38
C ILE A 138 13.20 9.54 12.82
N GLN A 139 13.63 9.99 14.00
CA GLN A 139 14.86 9.53 14.64
C GLN A 139 14.57 8.38 15.61
N ASP A 140 15.48 7.42 15.71
CA ASP A 140 15.41 6.37 16.70
C ASP A 140 15.53 6.96 18.14
N PRO A 141 14.64 6.56 19.08
CA PRO A 141 14.63 7.12 20.43
C PRO A 141 15.85 6.70 21.27
N GLY A 142 16.50 5.58 20.95
CA GLY A 142 17.66 5.05 21.65
C GLY A 142 19.00 5.45 21.02
N ASN A 143 19.03 5.91 19.77
CA ASN A 143 20.24 6.30 19.08
C ASN A 143 20.01 7.41 18.05
N ALA A 144 20.49 8.62 18.35
CA ALA A 144 20.34 9.79 17.49
C ALA A 144 20.97 9.66 16.09
N ASN A 145 21.90 8.72 15.89
CA ASN A 145 22.52 8.48 14.57
C ASN A 145 21.61 7.67 13.63
N ILE A 146 20.60 6.99 14.17
CA ILE A 146 19.69 6.14 13.39
C ILE A 146 18.47 6.97 13.01
N LEU A 147 18.25 7.10 11.70
CA LEU A 147 17.08 7.78 11.14
C LEU A 147 16.29 6.82 10.27
N PHE A 148 14.99 7.03 10.20
CA PHE A 148 14.08 6.34 9.31
C PHE A 148 13.29 7.34 8.48
N ALA A 149 13.06 7.01 7.22
CA ALA A 149 12.27 7.83 6.29
C ALA A 149 11.23 6.96 5.57
N GLY A 150 10.04 7.50 5.37
CA GLY A 150 8.95 6.85 4.64
C GLY A 150 8.56 7.66 3.42
N ALA A 151 8.40 6.98 2.28
CA ALA A 151 8.01 7.57 1.01
C ALA A 151 6.70 6.93 0.49
N PRO A 152 5.84 7.70 -0.19
CA PRO A 152 4.49 7.28 -0.60
C PRO A 152 4.47 6.11 -1.58
N ALA A 153 5.50 5.97 -2.41
CA ALA A 153 5.71 4.86 -3.34
C ALA A 153 7.18 4.39 -3.33
N GLY A 154 7.94 4.78 -2.31
CA GLY A 154 9.39 4.58 -2.25
C GLY A 154 9.87 3.68 -1.12
N GLY A 155 8.99 3.19 -0.23
CA GLY A 155 9.41 2.31 0.86
C GLY A 155 9.78 3.01 2.16
N LEU A 156 10.15 2.18 3.13
CA LEU A 156 10.85 2.55 4.35
C LEU A 156 12.36 2.51 4.09
N TRP A 157 13.05 3.58 4.49
CA TRP A 157 14.50 3.71 4.42
C TRP A 157 15.07 3.90 5.82
N ARG A 158 16.29 3.41 6.02
CA ARG A 158 17.06 3.57 7.26
C ARG A 158 18.44 4.14 6.97
N SER A 159 18.84 5.11 7.78
CA SER A 159 20.22 5.56 7.90
C SER A 159 20.79 5.16 9.25
N LEU A 160 22.09 4.82 9.29
CA LEU A 160 22.83 4.54 10.52
C LEU A 160 23.87 5.64 10.84
N ASP A 161 23.95 6.67 10.01
CA ASP A 161 25.01 7.68 10.01
C ASP A 161 24.45 9.11 9.93
N SER A 162 23.32 9.35 10.60
CA SER A 162 22.63 10.64 10.66
C SER A 162 22.18 11.19 9.29
N GLY A 163 21.84 10.29 8.36
CA GLY A 163 21.27 10.62 7.06
C GLY A 163 22.28 10.81 5.93
N GLN A 164 23.56 10.47 6.15
CA GLN A 164 24.58 10.53 5.08
C GLN A 164 24.39 9.42 4.07
N THR A 165 24.04 8.21 4.51
CA THR A 165 23.69 7.07 3.67
C THR A 165 22.37 6.45 4.11
N TRP A 166 21.66 5.85 3.15
CA TRP A 166 20.35 5.26 3.35
C TRP A 166 20.28 3.86 2.72
N THR A 167 19.61 2.95 3.43
CA THR A 167 19.31 1.58 2.97
C THR A 167 17.81 1.37 2.99
N VAL A 168 17.26 0.87 1.89
CA VAL A 168 15.85 0.51 1.79
C VAL A 168 15.57 -0.78 2.56
N LEU A 169 14.41 -0.83 3.23
CA LEU A 169 14.01 -1.94 4.10
C LEU A 169 12.81 -2.74 3.57
N THR A 170 12.10 -2.24 2.56
CA THR A 170 10.76 -2.75 2.20
C THR A 170 10.58 -3.10 0.73
N ASP A 171 11.64 -3.20 -0.08
CA ASP A 171 11.54 -3.56 -1.51
C ASP A 171 10.86 -4.92 -1.78
N HIS A 172 10.81 -5.78 -0.78
CA HIS A 172 10.18 -7.09 -0.88
C HIS A 172 8.66 -7.04 -0.61
N LEU A 173 8.16 -6.01 0.07
CA LEU A 173 6.76 -5.91 0.48
C LEU A 173 5.82 -5.74 -0.73
N PRO A 174 4.59 -6.28 -0.67
CA PRO A 174 3.62 -6.17 -1.75
C PRO A 174 3.04 -4.75 -1.88
N GLN A 175 3.03 -3.98 -0.80
CA GLN A 175 2.74 -2.56 -0.77
C GLN A 175 3.88 -1.86 -0.02
N ILE A 176 4.52 -0.91 -0.69
CA ILE A 176 5.75 -0.27 -0.20
C ILE A 176 5.53 1.18 0.22
N GLY A 177 4.36 1.78 -0.05
CA GLY A 177 4.09 3.15 0.40
C GLY A 177 4.14 3.24 1.92
N VAL A 178 4.78 4.29 2.45
CA VAL A 178 4.85 4.56 3.89
C VAL A 178 4.45 6.01 4.16
N SER A 179 3.30 6.20 4.81
CA SER A 179 2.77 7.51 5.21
C SER A 179 3.06 7.86 6.67
N GLY A 180 3.37 6.87 7.51
CA GLY A 180 3.65 7.09 8.92
C GLY A 180 4.60 6.05 9.51
N ILE A 181 5.39 6.48 10.50
CA ILE A 181 6.33 5.62 11.24
C ILE A 181 6.18 5.92 12.74
N ALA A 182 6.08 4.87 13.55
CA ALA A 182 6.13 4.95 15.00
C ALA A 182 7.10 3.90 15.57
N ILE A 183 7.99 4.33 16.46
CA ILE A 183 8.98 3.46 17.11
C ILE A 183 8.62 3.36 18.59
N ASP A 184 8.67 2.15 19.16
CA ASP A 184 8.50 1.98 20.60
C ASP A 184 9.66 2.67 21.34
N LYS A 185 9.33 3.70 22.11
CA LYS A 185 10.29 4.49 22.90
C LYS A 185 11.09 3.66 23.91
N ASN A 186 10.57 2.52 24.35
CA ASN A 186 11.22 1.64 25.32
C ASN A 186 11.98 0.49 24.64
N ASN A 187 11.73 0.27 23.34
CA ASN A 187 12.33 -0.81 22.59
C ASN A 187 12.46 -0.45 21.10
N SER A 188 13.61 0.10 20.70
CA SER A 188 13.93 0.42 19.31
C SER A 188 13.86 -0.76 18.32
N GLN A 189 13.69 -2.00 18.79
CA GLN A 189 13.47 -3.17 17.92
C GLN A 189 12.02 -3.32 17.46
N VAL A 190 11.09 -2.51 17.98
CA VAL A 190 9.67 -2.53 17.62
C VAL A 190 9.30 -1.24 16.91
N MET A 191 8.87 -1.39 15.65
CA MET A 191 8.41 -0.29 14.81
C MET A 191 7.08 -0.67 14.15
N TYR A 192 6.23 0.32 13.98
CA TYR A 192 5.00 0.25 13.21
C TYR A 192 5.08 1.24 12.05
N ILE A 193 4.60 0.83 10.88
CA ILE A 193 4.45 1.69 9.72
C ILE A 193 2.99 1.74 9.29
N ALA A 194 2.53 2.92 8.86
CA ALA A 194 1.28 3.07 8.13
C ALA A 194 1.59 2.96 6.64
N THR A 195 1.01 1.96 5.98
CA THR A 195 1.24 1.73 4.55
C THR A 195 0.30 2.56 3.69
N GLY A 196 0.78 2.96 2.51
CA GLY A 196 0.08 3.83 1.55
C GLY A 196 0.55 5.28 1.56
N ASP A 197 -0.28 6.17 1.03
CA ASP A 197 -0.03 7.59 0.86
C ASP A 197 -1.20 8.42 1.42
N ASP A 198 -0.93 9.25 2.44
CA ASP A 198 -1.94 10.08 3.11
C ASP A 198 -2.34 11.32 2.29
N ASP A 199 -1.51 11.73 1.33
CA ASP A 199 -1.78 12.83 0.39
C ASP A 199 -2.65 12.39 -0.81
N ALA A 200 -3.10 11.13 -0.84
CA ALA A 200 -4.07 10.54 -1.77
C ALA A 200 -3.73 10.59 -3.29
N GLY A 201 -2.50 10.97 -3.64
CA GLY A 201 -2.09 11.18 -5.04
C GLY A 201 -1.49 9.95 -5.71
N ASP A 202 -0.68 9.17 -4.98
CA ASP A 202 0.30 8.28 -5.61
C ASP A 202 0.32 6.83 -5.09
N SER A 203 -0.49 6.46 -4.09
CA SER A 203 -0.60 5.05 -3.68
C SER A 203 -1.86 4.38 -4.21
N TYR A 204 -1.69 3.26 -4.90
CA TYR A 204 -2.73 2.26 -5.09
C TYR A 204 -2.95 1.56 -3.74
N SER A 205 -3.87 2.04 -2.91
CA SER A 205 -4.32 1.36 -1.67
C SER A 205 -5.59 0.56 -1.93
#